data_AF-A0A8H3FWE2-F1
#
_entry.id   AF-A0A8H3FWE2-F1
#
_cell.length_a   1.000
_cell.length_b   1.000
_cell.length_c   1.000
_cell.angle_alpha   90.00
_cell.angle_beta   90.00
_cell.angle_gamma   90.00
#
_symmetry.space_group_name_H-M   'P 1'
#
loop_
_entity.id
_entity.type
_entity.pdbx_description
1 polymer ?
#
loop_
_entity_poly.entity_id
_entity_poly.type
_entity_poly.pdbx_seq_one_letter_code
_entity_poly.pdbx_strand_id
1 'polypeptide(L)'
;MAAQVALPIVHSPNKPTHPSISLPSTFKIDSQDNRLEQKTNTPTDTSAVQPPPLGVLANFTGTFAGTGFNSIFRPDNGQTFPNITSDNVLEINLTTETLSFSPGIGNVPNRGSGTQSDIFLNGVPYVQAINDVSNTATGKADAKPSAIHFEPGLWMHVPATTSDPVLGESLVRMGSIPHGTTINAQCLAPTSSIAGPPTIAPVDMTPFLIGTSNKIPFPSQTASNENTPRLPQDLTKFIAAGTITQAVLEDPNTVLRNAIDGQTITKTTVFTVSTAPTTPELGGGTANIAFLLGAAGANPAPNANAIQMSATFWIEEVQYKIVVPVHKPGEPPLKIAAPAPHPGAQVPTFLVDPPHEITAPKMISVTSTQIQYSQKVILNFAGLSWPHISCATLIPEKELPVPVSAFD
;
A
#
# COMPACT_ATOMS: atom_id res chain seq x y z
N MET A 1 44.18 33.65 -3.01
CA MET A 1 44.10 32.18 -2.99
C MET A 1 44.13 31.73 -1.55
N ALA A 2 42.97 31.41 -0.97
CA ALA A 2 42.86 30.88 0.38
C ALA A 2 42.15 29.53 0.27
N ALA A 3 42.89 28.47 0.57
CA ALA A 3 42.41 27.10 0.62
C ALA A 3 41.60 26.92 1.90
N GLN A 4 40.35 26.50 1.78
CA GLN A 4 39.54 26.08 2.92
C GLN A 4 39.68 24.56 3.06
N VAL A 5 40.33 24.15 4.13
CA VAL A 5 40.52 22.76 4.54
C VAL A 5 39.14 22.18 4.88
N ALA A 6 38.70 21.20 4.11
CA ALA A 6 37.53 20.40 4.45
C ALA A 6 37.93 19.37 5.52
N LEU A 7 37.34 19.46 6.71
CA LEU A 7 37.40 18.38 7.70
C LEU A 7 36.46 17.24 7.24
N PRO A 8 36.89 15.98 7.28
CA PRO A 8 36.03 14.86 6.94
C PRO A 8 34.99 14.67 8.05
N ILE A 9 33.72 14.87 7.71
CA ILE A 9 32.60 14.44 8.56
C ILE A 9 32.57 12.91 8.47
N VAL A 10 32.98 12.26 9.55
CA VAL A 10 32.81 10.82 9.76
C VAL A 10 31.31 10.55 9.83
N HIS A 11 30.70 10.16 8.71
CA HIS A 11 29.36 9.60 8.73
C HIS A 11 29.46 8.21 9.36
N SER A 12 28.85 8.03 10.54
CA SER A 12 28.42 6.71 10.97
C SER A 12 27.57 6.10 9.85
N PRO A 13 27.68 4.80 9.55
CA PRO A 13 26.86 4.18 8.52
C PRO A 13 25.41 4.19 9.01
N ASN A 14 24.65 5.21 8.61
CA ASN A 14 23.22 5.24 8.84
C ASN A 14 22.62 4.00 8.17
N LYS A 15 21.91 3.19 8.95
CA LYS A 15 20.98 2.18 8.44
C LYS A 15 20.16 2.84 7.33
N PRO A 16 20.00 2.23 6.13
CA PRO A 16 19.23 2.85 5.06
C PRO A 16 17.86 3.24 5.61
N THR A 17 17.56 4.53 5.56
CA THR A 17 16.27 5.08 6.00
C THR A 17 15.30 4.93 4.85
N HIS A 18 14.19 4.23 5.07
CA HIS A 18 13.15 4.10 4.08
C HIS A 18 12.49 5.46 3.79
N PRO A 19 11.98 5.67 2.56
CA PRO A 19 11.22 6.87 2.26
C PRO A 19 10.06 7.03 3.25
N SER A 20 9.97 8.21 3.84
CA SER A 20 8.96 8.53 4.85
C SER A 20 8.65 10.03 4.84
N ILE A 21 7.48 10.37 5.37
CA ILE A 21 7.11 11.74 5.73
C ILE A 21 7.24 11.86 7.25
N SER A 22 7.79 12.96 7.74
CA SER A 22 7.85 13.26 9.16
C SER A 22 7.33 14.67 9.38
N LEU A 23 6.31 14.78 10.23
CA LEU A 23 5.78 16.04 10.70
C LEU A 23 6.26 16.25 12.14
N PRO A 24 6.64 17.48 12.53
CA PRO A 24 6.92 17.80 13.93
C PRO A 24 5.72 17.44 14.81
N SER A 25 5.94 16.95 16.03
CA SER A 25 4.87 16.65 16.98
C SER A 25 4.02 17.87 17.37
N THR A 26 4.55 19.07 17.09
CA THR A 26 3.88 20.35 17.29
C THR A 26 3.06 20.80 16.09
N PHE A 27 3.15 20.13 14.94
CA PHE A 27 2.38 20.47 13.76
C PHE A 27 0.90 20.20 14.01
N LYS A 28 0.06 21.20 13.70
CA LYS A 28 -1.40 21.13 13.81
C LYS A 28 -2.02 21.85 12.63
N ILE A 29 -3.19 21.37 12.21
CA ILE A 29 -4.02 22.07 11.25
C ILE A 29 -5.07 22.85 12.04
N ASP A 30 -4.93 24.18 12.03
CA ASP A 30 -5.82 25.05 12.78
C ASP A 30 -6.96 25.58 11.91
N SER A 31 -8.13 25.71 12.53
CA SER A 31 -9.28 26.42 11.99
C SER A 31 -8.94 27.90 11.82
N GLN A 32 -9.30 28.48 10.67
CA GLN A 32 -9.13 29.93 10.47
C GLN A 32 -10.21 30.76 11.18
N ASP A 33 -11.31 30.14 11.58
CA ASP A 33 -12.48 30.80 12.16
C ASP A 33 -12.17 31.40 13.53
N ASN A 34 -11.33 30.72 14.32
CA ASN A 34 -10.86 31.21 15.62
C ASN A 34 -10.09 32.55 15.50
N ARG A 35 -9.60 32.89 14.30
CA ARG A 35 -8.96 34.19 14.00
C ARG A 35 -9.95 35.25 13.52
N LEU A 36 -11.16 34.85 13.14
CA LEU A 36 -12.24 35.68 12.62
C LEU A 36 -13.30 36.00 13.68
N GLU A 37 -13.39 35.23 14.76
CA GLU A 37 -14.18 35.58 15.94
C GLU A 37 -13.68 36.92 16.51
N GLN A 38 -14.54 37.95 16.51
CA GLN A 38 -14.27 39.18 17.25
C GLN A 38 -14.05 38.79 18.72
N LYS A 39 -12.88 39.15 19.27
CA LYS A 39 -12.52 38.96 20.68
C LYS A 39 -13.54 39.61 21.61
N THR A 40 -14.64 38.92 21.88
CA THR A 40 -15.49 39.21 23.03
C THR A 40 -14.77 38.59 24.22
N ASN A 41 -14.47 39.41 25.23
CA ASN A 41 -13.69 39.05 26.41
C ASN A 41 -14.49 38.09 27.33
N THR A 42 -14.77 36.88 26.86
CA THR A 42 -15.32 35.81 27.69
C THR A 42 -14.36 34.63 27.65
N PRO A 43 -13.66 34.32 28.76
CA PRO A 43 -12.83 33.13 28.85
C PRO A 43 -13.75 31.94 29.09
N THR A 44 -14.18 31.27 28.04
CA THR A 44 -14.96 30.04 28.17
C THR A 44 -14.43 28.96 27.25
N ASP A 45 -13.77 28.00 27.91
CA ASP A 45 -13.63 26.59 27.54
C ASP A 45 -12.73 26.24 26.36
N THR A 46 -11.41 26.30 26.58
CA THR A 46 -10.41 25.60 25.76
C THR A 46 -10.38 24.11 26.09
N SER A 47 -11.53 23.45 26.17
CA SER A 47 -11.58 21.99 26.06
C SER A 47 -11.08 21.66 24.66
N ALA A 48 -9.82 21.21 24.56
CA ALA A 48 -9.23 20.81 23.29
C ALA A 48 -10.15 19.76 22.66
N VAL A 49 -10.81 20.11 21.55
CA VAL A 49 -11.68 19.20 20.82
C VAL A 49 -10.88 17.94 20.54
N GLN A 50 -11.31 16.81 21.09
CA GLN A 50 -10.62 15.55 20.87
C GLN A 50 -10.70 15.20 19.38
N PRO A 51 -9.58 14.81 18.73
CA PRO A 51 -9.61 14.35 17.36
C PRO A 51 -10.65 13.25 17.14
N PRO A 52 -11.39 13.28 16.01
CA PRO A 52 -12.17 12.13 15.59
C PRO A 52 -11.29 10.87 15.61
N PRO A 53 -11.83 9.71 16.00
CA PRO A 53 -11.07 8.48 15.99
C PRO A 53 -10.59 8.17 14.56
N LEU A 54 -9.42 7.55 14.43
CA LEU A 54 -8.89 7.11 13.13
C LEU A 54 -9.65 5.89 12.57
N GLY A 55 -10.50 5.25 13.38
CA GLY A 55 -11.17 4.00 13.02
C GLY A 55 -10.16 2.94 12.61
N VAL A 56 -10.40 2.28 11.48
CA VAL A 56 -9.51 1.25 10.92
C VAL A 56 -8.10 1.79 10.59
N LEU A 57 -7.96 3.09 10.31
CA LEU A 57 -6.67 3.72 9.99
C LEU A 57 -5.73 3.78 11.20
N ALA A 58 -6.20 3.48 12.42
CA ALA A 58 -5.32 3.33 13.59
C ALA A 58 -4.28 2.20 13.41
N ASN A 59 -4.52 1.25 12.50
CA ASN A 59 -3.57 0.19 12.14
C ASN A 59 -2.45 0.68 11.20
N PHE A 60 -2.59 1.86 10.60
CA PHE A 60 -1.63 2.44 9.67
C PHE A 60 -0.61 3.27 10.46
N THR A 61 0.29 2.57 11.16
CA THR A 61 1.31 3.20 12.02
C THR A 61 2.67 2.54 11.83
N GLY A 62 3.72 3.35 11.73
CA GLY A 62 5.09 2.87 11.50
C GLY A 62 5.34 2.48 10.04
N THR A 63 6.37 1.68 9.81
CA THR A 63 6.76 1.23 8.47
C THR A 63 6.48 -0.25 8.32
N PHE A 64 5.78 -0.58 7.25
CA PHE A 64 5.59 -1.94 6.77
C PHE A 64 6.47 -2.16 5.55
N ALA A 65 6.99 -3.37 5.40
CA ALA A 65 7.75 -3.77 4.24
C ALA A 65 7.33 -5.16 3.79
N GLY A 66 7.42 -5.39 2.48
CA GLY A 66 7.40 -6.76 2.01
C GLY A 66 7.55 -6.97 0.53
N THR A 67 6.94 -8.04 0.02
CA THR A 67 7.04 -8.44 -1.39
C THR A 67 5.69 -8.46 -2.06
N GLY A 68 5.72 -8.33 -3.38
CA GLY A 68 4.52 -8.27 -4.18
C GLY A 68 4.75 -8.62 -5.64
N PHE A 69 3.75 -8.27 -6.42
CA PHE A 69 3.71 -8.49 -7.86
C PHE A 69 3.06 -7.29 -8.55
N ASN A 70 3.66 -6.90 -9.67
CA ASN A 70 3.19 -5.83 -10.52
C ASN A 70 2.97 -6.35 -11.94
N SER A 71 1.86 -5.96 -12.56
CA SER A 71 1.62 -6.15 -14.00
C SER A 71 1.04 -4.88 -14.60
N ILE A 72 1.61 -4.43 -15.70
CA ILE A 72 1.17 -3.23 -16.41
C ILE A 72 1.33 -3.39 -17.91
N PHE A 73 0.27 -3.09 -18.66
CA PHE A 73 0.42 -2.81 -20.08
C PHE A 73 0.82 -1.35 -20.26
N ARG A 74 1.95 -1.14 -20.92
CA ARG A 74 2.47 0.16 -21.31
C ARG A 74 2.18 0.40 -22.79
N PRO A 75 1.90 1.64 -23.21
CA PRO A 75 1.91 2.00 -24.62
C PRO A 75 3.30 1.77 -25.21
N ASP A 76 3.36 1.24 -26.42
CA ASP A 76 4.59 1.08 -27.19
C ASP A 76 4.44 1.76 -28.55
N ASN A 77 5.48 2.46 -28.98
CA ASN A 77 5.56 3.08 -30.29
C ASN A 77 6.42 2.24 -31.26
N GLY A 78 6.59 0.95 -30.96
CA GLY A 78 7.39 0.00 -31.71
C GLY A 78 8.91 0.13 -31.49
N GLN A 79 9.35 0.98 -30.56
CA GLN A 79 10.79 1.15 -30.26
C GLN A 79 11.27 0.20 -29.17
N THR A 80 10.38 -0.29 -28.31
CA THR A 80 10.77 -1.17 -27.19
C THR A 80 11.21 -2.55 -27.71
N PHE A 81 10.47 -3.09 -28.68
CA PHE A 81 10.81 -4.33 -29.38
C PHE A 81 10.79 -4.11 -30.91
N PRO A 82 11.87 -3.59 -31.51
CA PRO A 82 11.88 -3.20 -32.93
C PRO A 82 11.50 -4.32 -33.92
N ASN A 83 11.67 -5.58 -33.52
CA ASN A 83 11.36 -6.76 -34.34
C ASN A 83 9.96 -7.34 -34.08
N ILE A 84 9.19 -6.75 -33.16
CA ILE A 84 7.83 -7.19 -32.82
C ILE A 84 6.90 -5.99 -33.01
N THR A 85 6.03 -6.06 -34.01
CA THR A 85 5.02 -5.02 -34.21
C THR A 85 3.99 -5.10 -33.08
N SER A 86 3.99 -4.10 -32.20
CA SER A 86 3.05 -3.97 -31.09
C SER A 86 2.81 -2.49 -30.78
N ASP A 87 1.60 -2.18 -30.29
CA ASP A 87 1.24 -0.88 -29.72
C ASP A 87 1.27 -0.88 -28.19
N ASN A 88 1.64 -2.01 -27.60
CA ASN A 88 1.73 -2.21 -26.15
C ASN A 88 2.88 -3.13 -25.76
N VAL A 89 3.34 -3.00 -24.51
CA VAL A 89 4.25 -3.92 -23.84
C VAL A 89 3.67 -4.32 -22.49
N LEU A 90 3.58 -5.62 -22.23
CA LEU A 90 3.26 -6.10 -20.90
C LEU A 90 4.53 -6.13 -20.04
N GLU A 91 4.61 -5.30 -19.01
CA GLU A 91 5.68 -5.35 -18.03
C GLU A 91 5.19 -6.03 -16.75
N ILE A 92 5.98 -6.97 -16.26
CA ILE A 92 5.72 -7.76 -15.06
C ILE A 92 6.93 -7.67 -14.16
N ASN A 93 6.70 -7.37 -12.89
CA ASN A 93 7.77 -7.26 -11.91
C ASN A 93 7.40 -8.07 -10.66
N LEU A 94 8.34 -8.87 -10.17
CA LEU A 94 8.40 -9.25 -8.76
C LEU A 94 8.89 -8.02 -7.99
N THR A 95 8.18 -7.64 -6.93
CA THR A 95 8.45 -6.38 -6.25
C THR A 95 8.87 -6.55 -4.80
N THR A 96 9.66 -5.59 -4.33
CA THR A 96 9.77 -5.27 -2.90
C THR A 96 9.17 -3.89 -2.65
N GLU A 97 8.53 -3.72 -1.51
CA GLU A 97 7.77 -2.52 -1.18
C GLU A 97 8.02 -2.09 0.26
N THR A 98 8.03 -0.77 0.47
CA THR A 98 7.86 -0.17 1.79
C THR A 98 6.66 0.76 1.80
N LEU A 99 5.85 0.66 2.84
CA LEU A 99 4.71 1.52 3.13
C LEU A 99 4.90 2.14 4.51
N SER A 100 5.29 3.41 4.54
CA SER A 100 5.61 4.15 5.77
C SER A 100 4.48 5.09 6.14
N PHE A 101 4.01 5.02 7.37
CA PHE A 101 2.96 5.87 7.93
C PHE A 101 3.52 6.82 8.99
N SER A 102 3.21 8.11 8.87
CA SER A 102 3.49 9.10 9.90
C SER A 102 2.45 9.04 11.03
N PRO A 103 2.71 9.64 12.21
CA PRO A 103 1.68 9.82 13.22
C PRO A 103 0.44 10.54 12.66
N GLY A 104 -0.72 10.27 13.26
CA GLY A 104 -1.96 10.92 12.86
C GLY A 104 -1.90 12.44 13.01
N ILE A 105 -2.54 13.17 12.09
CA ILE A 105 -2.48 14.64 12.02
C ILE A 105 -3.52 15.34 12.91
N GLY A 106 -4.36 14.57 13.62
CA GLY A 106 -5.32 15.10 14.59
C GLY A 106 -6.49 15.82 13.92
N ASN A 107 -6.95 16.91 14.52
CA ASN A 107 -8.08 17.68 14.03
C ASN A 107 -7.77 18.33 12.68
N VAL A 108 -8.55 17.98 11.66
CA VAL A 108 -8.56 18.65 10.37
C VAL A 108 -9.94 19.29 10.15
N PRO A 109 -10.10 20.61 10.34
CA PRO A 109 -11.39 21.26 10.21
C PRO A 109 -11.88 21.27 8.75
N ASN A 110 -13.17 21.03 8.55
CA ASN A 110 -13.86 21.24 7.28
C ASN A 110 -15.23 21.91 7.51
N ARG A 111 -15.66 22.72 6.53
CA ARG A 111 -16.83 23.60 6.69
C ARG A 111 -18.10 23.01 6.13
N GLY A 112 -19.12 23.06 6.96
CA GLY A 112 -20.48 22.77 6.54
C GLY A 112 -21.10 23.96 5.80
N SER A 113 -22.18 23.70 5.06
CA SER A 113 -22.99 24.72 4.39
C SER A 113 -24.47 24.43 4.63
N GLY A 114 -25.28 25.49 4.70
CA GLY A 114 -26.71 25.37 4.96
C GLY A 114 -26.99 24.71 6.32
N THR A 115 -27.63 23.55 6.30
CA THR A 115 -27.97 22.79 7.52
C THR A 115 -26.87 21.84 7.98
N GLN A 116 -25.83 21.63 7.17
CA GLN A 116 -24.70 20.79 7.54
C GLN A 116 -23.78 21.58 8.47
N SER A 117 -23.52 21.05 9.67
CA SER A 117 -22.54 21.61 10.59
C SER A 117 -21.12 21.37 10.11
N ASP A 118 -20.21 22.20 10.63
CA ASP A 118 -18.77 21.95 10.57
C ASP A 118 -18.41 20.58 11.14
N ILE A 119 -17.37 19.99 10.57
CA ILE A 119 -16.83 18.71 11.00
C ILE A 119 -15.33 18.79 11.15
N PHE A 120 -14.78 17.91 11.98
CA PHE A 120 -13.35 17.62 12.01
C PHE A 120 -13.13 16.25 11.39
N LEU A 121 -12.12 16.15 10.54
CA LEU A 121 -11.58 14.89 10.04
C LEU A 121 -10.32 14.54 10.85
N ASN A 122 -9.81 13.33 10.66
CA ASN A 122 -8.50 12.92 11.14
C ASN A 122 -7.83 12.03 10.09
N GLY A 123 -6.51 11.89 10.09
CA GLY A 123 -5.82 11.15 9.05
C GLY A 123 -4.39 10.78 9.35
N VAL A 124 -3.81 9.98 8.46
CA VAL A 124 -2.47 9.40 8.55
C VAL A 124 -1.74 9.65 7.21
N PRO A 125 -0.70 10.49 7.20
CA PRO A 125 0.17 10.64 6.03
C PRO A 125 0.93 9.33 5.75
N TYR A 126 1.16 9.03 4.47
CA TYR A 126 1.94 7.85 4.09
C TYR A 126 2.89 8.11 2.92
N VAL A 127 3.88 7.22 2.79
CA VAL A 127 4.74 7.09 1.61
C VAL A 127 4.80 5.62 1.22
N GLN A 128 4.49 5.34 -0.04
CA GLN A 128 4.72 4.04 -0.68
C GLN A 128 5.93 4.14 -1.61
N ALA A 129 6.83 3.15 -1.55
CA ALA A 129 7.95 3.03 -2.48
C ALA A 129 8.10 1.57 -2.90
N ILE A 130 8.21 1.33 -4.21
CA ILE A 130 8.26 -0.01 -4.79
C ILE A 130 9.47 -0.13 -5.69
N ASN A 131 10.19 -1.23 -5.55
CA ASN A 131 11.30 -1.62 -6.41
C ASN A 131 10.97 -2.90 -7.17
N ASP A 132 11.38 -2.94 -8.45
CA ASP A 132 11.54 -4.19 -9.19
C ASP A 132 12.76 -4.94 -8.67
N VAL A 133 12.59 -6.23 -8.41
CA VAL A 133 13.64 -7.17 -7.98
C VAL A 133 13.63 -8.45 -8.85
N SER A 134 13.01 -8.40 -10.02
CA SER A 134 12.91 -9.53 -10.96
C SER A 134 14.27 -9.88 -11.54
N ASN A 135 14.73 -11.11 -11.29
CA ASN A 135 16.00 -11.60 -11.81
C ASN A 135 15.79 -12.61 -12.94
N THR A 136 16.03 -12.19 -14.18
CA THR A 136 15.92 -13.05 -15.36
C THR A 136 16.96 -14.18 -15.38
N ALA A 137 18.05 -14.07 -14.62
CA ALA A 137 19.07 -15.12 -14.54
C ALA A 137 18.65 -16.29 -13.64
N THR A 138 17.86 -16.03 -12.58
CA THR A 138 17.46 -17.04 -11.57
C THR A 138 15.96 -17.37 -11.61
N GLY A 139 15.14 -16.49 -12.21
CA GLY A 139 13.68 -16.53 -12.12
C GLY A 139 13.13 -16.13 -10.76
N LYS A 140 13.92 -15.47 -9.90
CA LYS A 140 13.55 -15.14 -8.51
C LYS A 140 13.51 -13.64 -8.26
N ALA A 141 12.98 -13.25 -7.10
CA ALA A 141 12.94 -11.88 -6.59
C ALA A 141 14.28 -11.48 -5.91
N ASP A 142 15.40 -11.74 -6.56
CA ASP A 142 16.76 -11.55 -6.01
C ASP A 142 17.66 -10.66 -6.88
N ALA A 143 17.10 -9.88 -7.79
CA ALA A 143 17.85 -8.86 -8.51
C ALA A 143 18.21 -7.68 -7.60
N LYS A 144 19.19 -6.89 -8.03
CA LYS A 144 19.45 -5.59 -7.41
C LYS A 144 18.19 -4.71 -7.54
N PRO A 145 17.66 -4.13 -6.44
CA PRO A 145 16.46 -3.31 -6.50
C PRO A 145 16.58 -2.13 -7.48
N SER A 146 15.54 -1.93 -8.29
CA SER A 146 15.36 -0.78 -9.16
C SER A 146 14.04 -0.09 -8.85
N ALA A 147 14.07 1.17 -8.44
CA ALA A 147 12.85 1.91 -8.08
C ALA A 147 11.94 2.10 -9.30
N ILE A 148 10.66 1.71 -9.16
CA ILE A 148 9.65 1.79 -10.22
C ILE A 148 8.43 2.64 -9.82
N HIS A 149 8.16 2.77 -8.52
CA HIS A 149 7.01 3.54 -8.01
C HIS A 149 7.38 4.31 -6.74
N PHE A 150 6.80 5.49 -6.61
CA PHE A 150 6.86 6.32 -5.42
C PHE A 150 5.54 7.07 -5.28
N GLU A 151 4.95 7.11 -4.09
CA GLU A 151 3.67 7.77 -3.87
C GLU A 151 3.60 8.31 -2.43
N PRO A 152 3.75 9.63 -2.23
CA PRO A 152 3.30 10.29 -1.02
C PRO A 152 1.79 10.48 -1.06
N GLY A 153 1.15 10.32 0.09
CA GLY A 153 -0.29 10.47 0.19
C GLY A 153 -0.79 10.67 1.62
N LEU A 154 -2.11 10.67 1.74
CA LEU A 154 -2.83 10.88 2.97
C LEU A 154 -4.07 9.97 3.01
N TRP A 155 -4.17 9.19 4.07
CA TRP A 155 -5.42 8.53 4.46
C TRP A 155 -6.20 9.44 5.39
N MET A 156 -7.50 9.62 5.16
CA MET A 156 -8.39 10.39 6.02
C MET A 156 -9.58 9.54 6.46
N HIS A 157 -9.95 9.70 7.73
CA HIS A 157 -11.22 9.28 8.29
C HIS A 157 -12.16 10.50 8.32
N VAL A 158 -13.30 10.37 7.66
CA VAL A 158 -14.37 11.38 7.67
C VAL A 158 -15.48 10.88 8.58
N PRO A 159 -15.87 11.64 9.62
CA PRO A 159 -16.99 11.24 10.47
C PRO A 159 -18.29 11.21 9.68
N ALA A 160 -19.26 10.45 10.17
CA ALA A 160 -20.60 10.41 9.59
C ALA A 160 -21.24 11.80 9.56
N THR A 161 -21.99 12.07 8.51
CA THR A 161 -22.79 13.29 8.32
C THR A 161 -24.27 12.94 8.26
N THR A 162 -25.11 13.78 8.86
CA THR A 162 -26.55 13.50 9.02
C THR A 162 -27.46 14.46 8.25
N SER A 163 -26.89 15.46 7.55
CA SER A 163 -27.67 16.49 6.86
C SER A 163 -27.40 16.51 5.37
N ASP A 164 -26.19 16.86 4.93
CA ASP A 164 -25.83 16.93 3.52
C ASP A 164 -24.32 16.72 3.30
N PRO A 165 -23.89 15.58 2.73
CA PRO A 165 -24.70 14.39 2.45
C PRO A 165 -25.11 13.65 3.74
N VAL A 166 -26.14 12.79 3.67
CA VAL A 166 -26.38 11.79 4.74
C VAL A 166 -25.53 10.58 4.42
N LEU A 167 -24.42 10.40 5.14
CA LEU A 167 -23.44 9.36 4.87
C LEU A 167 -22.84 8.82 6.17
N GLY A 168 -22.58 7.52 6.22
CA GLY A 168 -21.82 6.92 7.32
C GLY A 168 -20.37 7.41 7.35
N GLU A 169 -19.62 6.97 8.36
CA GLU A 169 -18.17 7.20 8.40
C GLU A 169 -17.52 6.68 7.12
N SER A 170 -16.56 7.43 6.59
CA SER A 170 -15.91 7.09 5.32
C SER A 170 -14.39 7.24 5.41
N LEU A 171 -13.71 6.54 4.52
CA LEU A 171 -12.27 6.61 4.35
C LEU A 171 -11.96 7.26 3.02
N VAL A 172 -10.91 8.08 3.01
CA VAL A 172 -10.40 8.73 1.80
C VAL A 172 -8.89 8.45 1.68
N ARG A 173 -8.45 7.94 0.54
CA ARG A 173 -7.04 7.84 0.16
C ARG A 173 -6.74 8.87 -0.93
N MET A 174 -5.89 9.83 -0.60
CA MET A 174 -5.33 10.78 -1.57
C MET A 174 -3.86 10.46 -1.81
N GLY A 175 -3.42 10.44 -3.06
CA GLY A 175 -2.04 10.09 -3.41
C GLY A 175 -1.60 10.79 -4.68
N SER A 176 -0.31 11.13 -4.77
CA SER A 176 0.30 11.74 -5.96
C SER A 176 1.42 10.86 -6.49
N ILE A 177 1.31 10.44 -7.75
CA ILE A 177 2.24 9.52 -8.39
C ILE A 177 3.10 10.31 -9.39
N PRO A 178 4.44 10.35 -9.25
CA PRO A 178 5.35 11.14 -10.09
C PRO A 178 5.27 10.87 -11.59
N HIS A 179 4.74 9.71 -12.00
CA HIS A 179 4.46 9.39 -13.40
C HIS A 179 3.28 10.17 -14.00
N GLY A 180 2.65 11.06 -13.21
CA GLY A 180 1.76 12.11 -13.73
C GLY A 180 0.29 11.99 -13.35
N THR A 181 -0.04 11.21 -12.32
CA THR A 181 -1.43 10.99 -11.89
C THR A 181 -1.59 11.29 -10.39
N THR A 182 -2.68 11.95 -10.02
CA THR A 182 -3.14 12.09 -8.63
C THR A 182 -4.49 11.40 -8.47
N ILE A 183 -4.72 10.82 -7.30
CA ILE A 183 -5.95 10.08 -6.98
C ILE A 183 -6.65 10.67 -5.76
N ASN A 184 -7.98 10.53 -5.74
CA ASN A 184 -8.83 10.62 -4.56
C ASN A 184 -9.77 9.41 -4.59
N ALA A 185 -9.53 8.43 -3.73
CA ALA A 185 -10.31 7.21 -3.64
C ALA A 185 -11.05 7.14 -2.31
N GLN A 186 -12.30 6.68 -2.32
CA GLN A 186 -13.18 6.69 -1.16
C GLN A 186 -13.91 5.37 -0.96
N CYS A 187 -14.32 5.10 0.27
CA CYS A 187 -15.27 4.04 0.64
C CYS A 187 -15.96 4.37 1.97
N LEU A 188 -17.06 3.69 2.30
CA LEU A 188 -17.49 3.65 3.71
C LEU A 188 -16.46 2.95 4.59
N ALA A 189 -16.34 3.40 5.84
CA ALA A 189 -15.47 2.78 6.82
C ALA A 189 -16.02 1.38 7.18
N PRO A 190 -15.16 0.37 7.33
CA PRO A 190 -15.60 -0.97 7.69
C PRO A 190 -16.14 -0.98 9.11
N THR A 191 -17.36 -1.50 9.29
CA THR A 191 -18.03 -1.60 10.60
C THR A 191 -17.80 -2.96 11.28
N SER A 192 -17.13 -3.89 10.61
CA SER A 192 -16.90 -5.25 11.11
C SER A 192 -15.61 -5.84 10.58
N SER A 193 -15.14 -6.88 11.27
CA SER A 193 -14.04 -7.75 10.84
C SER A 193 -14.55 -9.17 10.65
N ILE A 194 -13.87 -9.94 9.80
CA ILE A 194 -14.03 -11.38 9.68
C ILE A 194 -13.10 -12.11 10.66
N ALA A 195 -13.55 -13.25 11.18
CA ALA A 195 -12.71 -14.16 11.94
C ALA A 195 -11.90 -15.02 10.96
N GLY A 196 -10.59 -15.16 11.20
CA GLY A 196 -9.73 -15.95 10.33
C GLY A 196 -9.17 -15.21 9.10
N PRO A 197 -8.57 -15.96 8.17
CA PRO A 197 -7.98 -15.41 6.94
C PRO A 197 -9.05 -14.88 5.98
N PRO A 198 -8.69 -13.92 5.09
CA PRO A 198 -9.61 -13.41 4.09
C PRO A 198 -9.83 -14.39 2.94
N THR A 199 -10.99 -14.27 2.30
CA THR A 199 -11.19 -14.79 0.94
C THR A 199 -10.75 -13.74 -0.06
N ILE A 200 -9.68 -14.01 -0.81
CA ILE A 200 -9.13 -13.09 -1.81
C ILE A 200 -9.60 -13.51 -3.21
N ALA A 201 -10.54 -12.75 -3.76
CA ALA A 201 -11.10 -12.98 -5.09
C ALA A 201 -10.03 -12.85 -6.19
N PRO A 202 -10.18 -13.57 -7.31
CA PRO A 202 -9.31 -13.41 -8.46
C PRO A 202 -9.42 -12.02 -9.08
N VAL A 203 -8.30 -11.51 -9.62
CA VAL A 203 -8.27 -10.25 -10.36
C VAL A 203 -7.78 -10.48 -11.79
N ASP A 204 -8.58 -10.06 -12.76
CA ASP A 204 -8.23 -10.22 -14.17
C ASP A 204 -7.50 -8.99 -14.71
N MET A 205 -6.36 -9.23 -15.38
CA MET A 205 -5.53 -8.23 -16.03
C MET A 205 -5.78 -8.09 -17.54
N THR A 206 -6.73 -8.83 -18.11
CA THR A 206 -7.01 -8.84 -19.54
C THR A 206 -7.60 -7.50 -20.00
N PRO A 207 -7.02 -6.86 -21.03
CA PRO A 207 -7.56 -5.63 -21.61
C PRO A 207 -8.96 -5.82 -22.18
N PHE A 208 -9.71 -4.75 -22.32
CA PHE A 208 -11.06 -4.78 -22.89
C PHE A 208 -11.39 -3.52 -23.68
N LEU A 209 -12.35 -3.61 -24.59
CA LEU A 209 -12.76 -2.46 -25.41
C LEU A 209 -13.39 -1.38 -24.52
N ILE A 210 -12.93 -0.13 -24.67
CA ILE A 210 -13.42 1.03 -23.90
C ILE A 210 -14.94 1.10 -23.95
N GLY A 211 -15.56 1.31 -22.78
CA GLY A 211 -17.02 1.43 -22.64
C GLY A 211 -17.77 0.09 -22.66
N THR A 212 -17.07 -1.05 -22.71
CA THR A 212 -17.67 -2.39 -22.69
C THR A 212 -16.96 -3.29 -21.69
N SER A 213 -17.40 -4.55 -21.56
CA SER A 213 -16.68 -5.61 -20.85
C SER A 213 -16.05 -6.65 -21.78
N ASN A 214 -15.96 -6.35 -23.08
CA ASN A 214 -15.46 -7.29 -24.10
C ASN A 214 -13.94 -7.39 -24.02
N LYS A 215 -13.46 -8.49 -23.44
CA LYS A 215 -12.04 -8.77 -23.22
C LYS A 215 -11.31 -9.07 -24.53
N ILE A 216 -10.08 -8.60 -24.63
CA ILE A 216 -9.16 -8.80 -25.75
C ILE A 216 -7.84 -9.34 -25.18
N PRO A 217 -7.63 -10.67 -25.18
CA PRO A 217 -6.38 -11.24 -24.71
C PRO A 217 -5.24 -10.97 -25.69
N PHE A 218 -4.04 -10.73 -25.16
CA PHE A 218 -2.82 -10.57 -25.94
C PHE A 218 -1.89 -11.78 -25.79
N PRO A 219 -1.10 -12.14 -26.83
CA PRO A 219 -0.13 -13.24 -26.73
C PRO A 219 0.86 -13.08 -25.57
N SER A 220 1.18 -11.84 -25.15
CA SER A 220 2.03 -11.55 -24.00
C SER A 220 1.45 -12.06 -22.67
N GLN A 221 0.16 -12.36 -22.59
CA GLN A 221 -0.45 -12.97 -21.40
C GLN A 221 -0.26 -14.50 -21.33
N THR A 222 0.31 -15.13 -22.37
CA THR A 222 0.67 -16.55 -22.34
C THR A 222 2.11 -16.69 -21.83
N ALA A 223 2.27 -17.23 -20.63
CA ALA A 223 3.56 -17.29 -19.93
C ALA A 223 4.63 -18.08 -20.71
N SER A 224 4.23 -19.17 -21.38
CA SER A 224 5.12 -20.01 -22.19
C SER A 224 5.51 -19.41 -23.54
N ASN A 225 4.90 -18.28 -23.96
CA ASN A 225 5.26 -17.63 -25.21
C ASN A 225 6.41 -16.64 -25.00
N GLU A 226 7.61 -17.03 -25.43
CA GLU A 226 8.85 -16.27 -25.23
C GLU A 226 8.97 -15.07 -26.19
N ASN A 227 8.29 -15.09 -27.33
CA ASN A 227 8.44 -14.08 -28.40
C ASN A 227 7.26 -13.11 -28.42
N THR A 228 7.06 -12.42 -27.29
CA THR A 228 5.97 -11.44 -27.12
C THR A 228 6.52 -10.09 -26.67
N PRO A 229 5.78 -8.99 -26.87
CA PRO A 229 6.16 -7.69 -26.36
C PRO A 229 5.90 -7.66 -24.84
N ARG A 230 6.77 -8.34 -24.09
CA ARG A 230 6.68 -8.51 -22.64
C ARG A 230 8.03 -8.32 -21.98
N LEU A 231 8.06 -7.73 -20.79
CA LEU A 231 9.24 -7.63 -19.95
C LEU A 231 8.96 -8.35 -18.63
N PRO A 232 9.67 -9.45 -18.30
CA PRO A 232 10.60 -10.21 -19.13
C PRO A 232 9.95 -10.98 -20.29
N GLN A 233 10.68 -11.16 -21.39
CA GLN A 233 10.21 -11.94 -22.55
C GLN A 233 10.18 -13.44 -22.25
N ASP A 234 11.30 -14.02 -21.82
CA ASP A 234 11.39 -15.44 -21.43
C ASP A 234 11.06 -15.62 -19.94
N LEU A 235 9.97 -16.34 -19.67
CA LEU A 235 9.52 -16.66 -18.31
C LEU A 235 9.91 -18.06 -17.86
N THR A 236 10.66 -18.84 -18.65
CA THR A 236 10.97 -20.25 -18.37
C THR A 236 11.57 -20.46 -16.98
N LYS A 237 12.53 -19.61 -16.57
CA LYS A 237 13.14 -19.69 -15.25
C LYS A 237 12.19 -19.25 -14.13
N PHE A 238 11.33 -18.27 -14.38
CA PHE A 238 10.33 -17.83 -13.41
C PHE A 238 9.24 -18.89 -13.19
N ILE A 239 8.82 -19.56 -14.26
CA ILE A 239 7.90 -20.70 -14.21
C ILE A 239 8.53 -21.83 -13.40
N ALA A 240 9.79 -22.19 -13.69
CA ALA A 240 10.52 -23.21 -12.94
C ALA A 240 10.71 -22.86 -11.45
N ALA A 241 10.86 -21.57 -11.14
CA ALA A 241 10.95 -21.06 -9.77
C ALA A 241 9.58 -20.88 -9.08
N GLY A 242 8.47 -20.99 -9.82
CA GLY A 242 7.12 -20.79 -9.32
C GLY A 242 6.74 -19.32 -9.03
N THR A 243 7.52 -18.35 -9.51
CA THR A 243 7.37 -16.92 -9.16
C THR A 243 6.49 -16.14 -10.14
N ILE A 244 6.62 -16.41 -11.45
CA ILE A 244 5.75 -15.87 -12.50
C ILE A 244 5.27 -17.07 -13.33
N THR A 245 4.06 -17.53 -13.06
CA THR A 245 3.42 -18.68 -13.72
C THR A 245 2.21 -18.22 -14.52
N GLN A 246 1.65 -19.11 -15.36
CA GLN A 246 0.41 -18.82 -16.08
C GLN A 246 -0.73 -18.45 -15.11
N ALA A 247 -0.84 -19.15 -13.98
CA ALA A 247 -1.85 -18.87 -12.96
C ALA A 247 -1.69 -17.47 -12.33
N VAL A 248 -0.46 -16.98 -12.18
CA VAL A 248 -0.18 -15.61 -11.70
C VAL A 248 -0.53 -14.55 -12.76
N LEU A 249 -0.36 -14.85 -14.07
CA LEU A 249 -0.78 -13.92 -15.13
C LEU A 249 -2.30 -13.90 -15.33
N GLU A 250 -2.98 -15.03 -15.13
CA GLU A 250 -4.45 -15.10 -15.18
C GLU A 250 -5.09 -14.45 -13.95
N ASP A 251 -4.42 -14.56 -12.80
CA ASP A 251 -4.84 -13.98 -11.54
C ASP A 251 -3.65 -13.59 -10.66
N PRO A 252 -3.20 -12.33 -10.73
CA PRO A 252 -2.14 -11.80 -9.88
C PRO A 252 -2.41 -11.95 -8.37
N ASN A 253 -3.67 -12.02 -7.93
CA ASN A 253 -3.99 -12.23 -6.51
C ASN A 253 -3.61 -13.63 -6.01
N THR A 254 -3.19 -14.54 -6.90
CA THR A 254 -2.52 -15.79 -6.51
C THR A 254 -1.32 -15.54 -5.60
N VAL A 255 -0.56 -14.46 -5.84
CA VAL A 255 0.60 -14.10 -5.01
C VAL A 255 0.17 -13.80 -3.56
N LEU A 256 -0.95 -13.11 -3.37
CA LEU A 256 -1.48 -12.81 -2.03
C LEU A 256 -1.96 -14.08 -1.32
N ARG A 257 -2.66 -14.97 -2.03
CA ARG A 257 -3.13 -16.24 -1.46
C ARG A 257 -1.98 -17.16 -1.07
N ASN A 258 -0.93 -17.22 -1.88
CA ASN A 258 0.27 -17.98 -1.54
C ASN A 258 0.98 -17.40 -0.31
N ALA A 259 1.00 -16.07 -0.16
CA ALA A 259 1.67 -15.42 0.97
C ALA A 259 1.04 -15.79 2.33
N ILE A 260 -0.28 -15.95 2.38
CA ILE A 260 -1.01 -16.30 3.61
C ILE A 260 -1.19 -17.80 3.85
N ASP A 261 -0.75 -18.64 2.90
CA ASP A 261 -0.80 -20.09 3.09
C ASP A 261 -0.03 -20.49 4.36
N GLY A 262 -0.57 -21.44 5.13
CA GLY A 262 0.03 -21.88 6.41
C GLY A 262 0.08 -20.83 7.54
N GLN A 263 -0.37 -19.60 7.35
CA GLN A 263 -0.45 -18.60 8.42
C GLN A 263 -1.63 -18.87 9.36
N THR A 264 -1.47 -18.53 10.65
CA THR A 264 -2.59 -18.52 11.61
C THR A 264 -3.16 -17.10 11.72
N ILE A 265 -3.94 -16.69 10.74
CA ILE A 265 -4.66 -15.40 10.79
C ILE A 265 -5.88 -15.57 11.70
N THR A 266 -5.98 -14.76 12.74
CA THR A 266 -7.07 -14.82 13.75
C THR A 266 -8.23 -13.89 13.41
N LYS A 267 -7.93 -12.78 12.74
CA LYS A 267 -8.90 -11.72 12.42
C LYS A 267 -8.45 -10.95 11.19
N THR A 268 -9.40 -10.55 10.35
CA THR A 268 -9.13 -9.67 9.21
C THR A 268 -10.16 -8.55 9.13
N THR A 269 -9.70 -7.31 8.93
CA THR A 269 -10.56 -6.16 8.60
C THR A 269 -10.35 -5.82 7.12
N VAL A 270 -11.44 -5.65 6.37
CA VAL A 270 -11.38 -5.49 4.91
C VAL A 270 -12.13 -4.23 4.50
N PHE A 271 -11.56 -3.47 3.57
CA PHE A 271 -12.26 -2.38 2.90
C PHE A 271 -11.68 -2.15 1.50
N THR A 272 -12.50 -1.60 0.60
CA THR A 272 -12.11 -1.33 -0.79
C THR A 272 -12.36 0.13 -1.10
N VAL A 273 -11.30 0.90 -1.35
CA VAL A 273 -11.40 2.28 -1.82
C VAL A 273 -11.50 2.34 -3.33
N SER A 274 -12.27 3.29 -3.86
CA SER A 274 -12.40 3.53 -5.30
C SER A 274 -12.38 5.03 -5.62
N THR A 275 -11.72 5.39 -6.71
CA THR A 275 -11.80 6.74 -7.32
C THR A 275 -13.11 6.98 -8.08
N ALA A 276 -13.87 5.93 -8.33
CA ALA A 276 -15.23 5.97 -8.85
C ALA A 276 -16.12 5.10 -7.94
N PRO A 277 -16.36 5.54 -6.69
CA PRO A 277 -17.22 4.82 -5.78
C PRO A 277 -18.68 4.89 -6.26
N THR A 278 -19.46 3.86 -5.97
CA THR A 278 -20.90 3.81 -6.26
C THR A 278 -21.68 4.30 -5.05
N THR A 279 -22.90 4.83 -5.27
CA THR A 279 -23.83 5.19 -4.19
C THR A 279 -23.99 4.05 -3.16
N PRO A 280 -24.04 4.32 -1.84
CA PRO A 280 -24.16 5.64 -1.19
C PRO A 280 -22.88 6.48 -1.13
N GLU A 281 -21.72 5.90 -1.41
CA GLU A 281 -20.47 6.65 -1.47
C GLU A 281 -20.47 7.68 -2.60
N LEU A 282 -19.88 8.85 -2.35
CA LEU A 282 -19.87 10.01 -3.26
C LEU A 282 -18.45 10.56 -3.45
N GLY A 283 -18.22 11.20 -4.58
CA GLY A 283 -16.96 11.90 -4.92
C GLY A 283 -15.87 10.98 -5.46
N GLY A 284 -14.61 11.39 -5.30
CA GLY A 284 -13.45 10.68 -5.82
C GLY A 284 -13.03 11.14 -7.22
N GLY A 285 -11.92 10.61 -7.70
CA GLY A 285 -11.49 10.81 -9.08
C GLY A 285 -10.00 10.56 -9.29
N THR A 286 -9.60 10.67 -10.56
CA THR A 286 -8.21 10.72 -10.99
C THR A 286 -7.96 12.06 -11.69
N ALA A 287 -6.73 12.56 -11.60
CA ALA A 287 -6.28 13.73 -12.35
C ALA A 287 -4.95 13.38 -13.02
N ASN A 288 -4.86 13.62 -14.33
CA ASN A 288 -3.69 13.25 -15.15
C ASN A 288 -3.02 14.49 -15.74
N ILE A 289 -1.70 14.44 -15.89
CA ILE A 289 -0.96 15.45 -16.66
C ILE A 289 -1.27 15.35 -18.16
N ALA A 290 -1.00 16.44 -18.89
CA ALA A 290 -1.29 16.56 -20.33
C ALA A 290 -0.65 15.44 -21.17
N PHE A 291 0.55 14.97 -20.81
CA PHE A 291 1.21 13.88 -21.54
C PHE A 291 0.37 12.61 -21.55
N LEU A 292 -0.23 12.24 -20.41
CA LEU A 292 -1.04 11.03 -20.30
C LEU A 292 -2.36 11.16 -21.07
N LEU A 293 -2.98 12.35 -21.02
CA LEU A 293 -4.24 12.65 -21.70
C LEU A 293 -4.09 12.68 -23.23
N GLY A 294 -2.92 13.08 -23.74
CA GLY A 294 -2.72 13.35 -25.16
C GLY A 294 -3.50 14.58 -25.65
N ALA A 295 -3.43 14.84 -26.96
CA ALA A 295 -4.16 15.94 -27.57
C ALA A 295 -5.62 15.57 -27.82
N ALA A 296 -6.55 16.48 -27.49
CA ALA A 296 -7.98 16.29 -27.74
C ALA A 296 -8.24 16.07 -29.25
N GLY A 297 -8.94 15.00 -29.60
CA GLY A 297 -9.28 14.66 -30.98
C GLY A 297 -8.15 14.01 -31.80
N ALA A 298 -6.98 13.76 -31.22
CA ALA A 298 -5.90 13.02 -31.90
C ALA A 298 -6.19 11.50 -31.94
N ASN A 299 -5.61 10.82 -32.94
CA ASN A 299 -5.65 9.37 -33.07
C ASN A 299 -4.24 8.85 -33.46
N PRO A 300 -3.56 8.03 -32.62
CA PRO A 300 -4.03 7.53 -31.33
C PRO A 300 -3.94 8.58 -30.22
N ALA A 301 -4.98 8.65 -29.39
CA ALA A 301 -4.98 9.29 -28.07
C ALA A 301 -5.98 8.53 -27.19
N PRO A 302 -5.85 8.55 -25.86
CA PRO A 302 -4.76 9.11 -25.04
C PRO A 302 -3.46 8.29 -25.09
N ASN A 303 -2.36 8.80 -24.51
CA ASN A 303 -1.11 8.05 -24.35
C ASN A 303 -1.25 6.99 -23.26
N ALA A 304 -1.76 7.33 -22.07
CA ALA A 304 -2.01 6.37 -20.97
C ALA A 304 -2.89 7.03 -19.91
N ASN A 305 -4.15 7.34 -20.24
CA ASN A 305 -5.04 8.06 -19.34
C ASN A 305 -5.54 7.14 -18.22
N ALA A 306 -5.12 7.38 -16.98
CA ALA A 306 -5.66 6.66 -15.82
C ALA A 306 -7.07 7.15 -15.50
N ILE A 307 -8.08 6.32 -15.78
CA ILE A 307 -9.49 6.71 -15.65
C ILE A 307 -10.13 6.27 -14.33
N GLN A 308 -9.56 5.24 -13.70
CA GLN A 308 -10.12 4.66 -12.49
C GLN A 308 -9.03 3.88 -11.75
N MET A 309 -9.09 3.92 -10.43
CA MET A 309 -8.36 3.06 -9.51
C MET A 309 -9.33 2.54 -8.45
N SER A 310 -9.20 1.26 -8.11
CA SER A 310 -9.74 0.65 -6.89
C SER A 310 -8.65 -0.14 -6.17
N ALA A 311 -8.66 -0.15 -4.83
CA ALA A 311 -7.75 -0.94 -4.02
C ALA A 311 -8.47 -1.57 -2.83
N THR A 312 -8.36 -2.88 -2.70
CA THR A 312 -8.83 -3.63 -1.52
C THR A 312 -7.67 -3.82 -0.57
N PHE A 313 -7.89 -3.50 0.70
CA PHE A 313 -6.95 -3.72 1.80
C PHE A 313 -7.50 -4.78 2.74
N TRP A 314 -6.62 -5.69 3.16
CA TRP A 314 -6.85 -6.66 4.23
C TRP A 314 -5.85 -6.37 5.34
N ILE A 315 -6.37 -5.97 6.51
CA ILE A 315 -5.57 -5.75 7.72
C ILE A 315 -5.78 -6.97 8.62
N GLU A 316 -4.75 -7.77 8.74
CA GLU A 316 -4.79 -9.11 9.34
C GLU A 316 -4.06 -9.11 10.67
N GLU A 317 -4.65 -9.75 11.68
CA GLU A 317 -3.94 -10.14 12.90
C GLU A 317 -3.43 -11.57 12.72
N VAL A 318 -2.11 -11.73 12.70
CA VAL A 318 -1.45 -13.02 12.50
C VAL A 318 -0.84 -13.49 13.82
N GLN A 319 -1.19 -14.70 14.24
CA GLN A 319 -0.62 -15.34 15.41
C GLN A 319 0.61 -16.17 15.04
N TYR A 320 1.64 -16.07 15.88
CA TYR A 320 2.87 -16.86 15.79
C TYR A 320 3.16 -17.55 17.12
N LYS A 321 3.81 -18.71 17.04
CA LYS A 321 4.41 -19.38 18.20
C LYS A 321 5.91 -19.22 18.13
N ILE A 322 6.50 -18.55 19.11
CA ILE A 322 7.96 -18.36 19.20
C ILE A 322 8.50 -19.09 20.42
N VAL A 323 9.74 -19.58 20.32
CA VAL A 323 10.43 -20.24 21.43
C VAL A 323 11.39 -19.23 22.06
N VAL A 324 11.13 -18.87 23.31
CA VAL A 324 12.01 -18.05 24.13
C VAL A 324 13.04 -18.97 24.79
N PRO A 325 14.35 -18.79 24.55
CA PRO A 325 15.40 -19.57 25.19
C PRO A 325 15.52 -19.24 26.70
N VAL A 326 16.38 -19.99 27.38
CA VAL A 326 16.78 -19.64 28.76
C VAL A 326 17.28 -18.21 28.80
N HIS A 327 16.78 -17.44 29.77
CA HIS A 327 17.06 -16.01 29.89
C HIS A 327 17.06 -15.59 31.36
N LYS A 328 18.13 -14.93 31.79
CA LYS A 328 18.30 -14.51 33.19
C LYS A 328 17.93 -13.03 33.39
N PRO A 329 17.40 -12.66 34.57
CA PRO A 329 17.12 -11.26 34.89
C PRO A 329 18.38 -10.39 34.70
N GLY A 330 18.22 -9.29 33.97
CA GLY A 330 19.30 -8.33 33.68
C GLY A 330 20.08 -8.58 32.38
N GLU A 331 19.78 -9.68 31.67
CA GLU A 331 20.24 -9.86 30.29
C GLU A 331 19.49 -8.91 29.33
N PRO A 332 20.10 -8.52 28.19
CA PRO A 332 19.44 -7.65 27.23
C PRO A 332 18.25 -8.35 26.54
N PRO A 333 17.22 -7.61 26.09
CA PRO A 333 16.10 -8.17 25.35
C PRO A 333 16.55 -8.97 24.11
N LEU A 334 15.85 -10.07 23.87
CA LEU A 334 16.11 -10.99 22.75
C LEU A 334 15.40 -10.52 21.49
N LYS A 335 16.01 -10.76 20.33
CA LYS A 335 15.38 -10.53 19.02
C LYS A 335 15.06 -11.90 18.40
N ILE A 336 13.78 -12.19 18.25
CA ILE A 336 13.32 -13.51 17.79
C ILE A 336 12.45 -13.32 16.54
N ALA A 337 12.92 -13.81 15.40
CA ALA A 337 12.12 -13.87 14.18
C ALA A 337 11.00 -14.92 14.35
N ALA A 338 9.80 -14.63 13.86
CA ALA A 338 8.73 -15.61 13.83
C ALA A 338 9.10 -16.81 12.93
N PRO A 339 8.56 -18.01 13.17
CA PRO A 339 8.74 -19.12 12.25
C PRO A 339 8.07 -18.81 10.91
N ALA A 340 8.79 -19.08 9.81
CA ALA A 340 8.23 -18.93 8.46
C ALA A 340 7.19 -20.02 8.20
N PRO A 341 5.95 -19.67 7.79
CA PRO A 341 4.90 -20.65 7.48
C PRO A 341 5.23 -21.50 6.23
N HIS A 342 6.04 -20.95 5.32
CA HIS A 342 6.50 -21.61 4.09
C HIS A 342 7.84 -21.01 3.62
N PRO A 343 8.55 -21.69 2.70
CA PRO A 343 9.83 -21.17 2.17
C PRO A 343 9.67 -19.83 1.47
N GLY A 344 10.44 -18.84 1.91
CA GLY A 344 10.43 -17.49 1.33
C GLY A 344 9.39 -16.54 1.95
N ALA A 345 8.56 -17.01 2.89
CA ALA A 345 7.69 -16.14 3.67
C ALA A 345 8.51 -15.10 4.44
N GLN A 346 8.05 -13.86 4.41
CA GLN A 346 8.55 -12.83 5.30
C GLN A 346 7.84 -12.94 6.65
N VAL A 347 8.60 -12.70 7.72
CA VAL A 347 8.13 -12.86 9.09
C VAL A 347 8.52 -11.66 9.94
N PRO A 348 7.65 -11.22 10.86
CA PRO A 348 8.01 -10.17 11.80
C PRO A 348 9.12 -10.65 12.76
N THR A 349 9.86 -9.70 13.30
CA THR A 349 10.79 -9.95 14.40
C THR A 349 10.22 -9.38 15.68
N PHE A 350 10.30 -10.15 16.76
CA PHE A 350 9.81 -9.78 18.08
C PHE A 350 10.98 -9.39 19.00
N LEU A 351 10.80 -8.30 19.74
CA LEU A 351 11.65 -7.88 20.84
C LEU A 351 11.09 -8.45 22.14
N VAL A 352 11.79 -9.42 22.70
CA VAL A 352 11.34 -10.24 23.83
C VAL A 352 12.13 -9.84 25.07
N ASP A 353 11.44 -9.27 26.05
CA ASP A 353 11.99 -8.90 27.36
C ASP A 353 11.22 -9.65 28.46
N PRO A 354 11.65 -10.87 28.83
CA PRO A 354 10.93 -11.70 29.79
C PRO A 354 10.77 -11.03 31.16
N PRO A 355 9.55 -10.99 31.74
CA PRO A 355 9.29 -10.37 33.03
C PRO A 355 9.88 -11.15 34.23
N HIS A 356 10.31 -12.40 34.00
CA HIS A 356 10.91 -13.28 34.99
C HIS A 356 11.93 -14.24 34.32
N GLU A 357 12.75 -14.90 35.13
CA GLU A 357 13.75 -15.87 34.64
C GLU A 357 13.10 -17.00 33.84
N ILE A 358 13.62 -17.26 32.65
CA ILE A 358 13.24 -18.42 31.84
C ILE A 358 14.28 -19.52 32.09
N THR A 359 13.90 -20.57 32.83
CA THR A 359 14.83 -21.64 33.27
C THR A 359 14.93 -22.80 32.27
N ALA A 360 14.00 -22.90 31.33
CA ALA A 360 14.01 -23.82 30.20
C ALA A 360 13.30 -23.18 29.00
N PRO A 361 13.61 -23.55 27.74
CA PRO A 361 12.97 -22.98 26.57
C PRO A 361 11.44 -23.00 26.68
N LYS A 362 10.80 -21.83 26.55
CA LYS A 362 9.35 -21.66 26.70
C LYS A 362 8.75 -21.23 25.37
N MET A 363 7.71 -21.93 24.92
CA MET A 363 6.92 -21.49 23.76
C MET A 363 5.88 -20.48 24.22
N ILE A 364 5.77 -19.35 23.51
CA ILE A 364 4.74 -18.33 23.75
C ILE A 364 4.00 -18.01 22.45
N SER A 365 2.77 -17.51 22.59
CA SER A 365 1.98 -17.01 21.48
C SER A 365 2.05 -15.49 21.41
N VAL A 366 2.35 -14.96 20.22
CA VAL A 366 2.46 -13.52 19.94
C VAL A 366 1.68 -13.19 18.67
N THR A 367 1.30 -11.93 18.50
CA THR A 367 0.58 -11.47 17.30
C THR A 367 1.30 -10.32 16.61
N SER A 368 1.08 -10.18 15.31
CA SER A 368 1.51 -9.03 14.51
C SER A 368 0.39 -8.63 13.57
N THR A 369 0.30 -7.34 13.26
CA THR A 369 -0.48 -6.84 12.13
C THR A 369 0.24 -7.18 10.84
N GLN A 370 -0.48 -7.67 9.83
CA GLN A 370 -0.03 -7.79 8.44
C GLN A 370 -1.00 -6.98 7.55
N ILE A 371 -0.49 -6.39 6.48
CA ILE A 371 -1.30 -5.66 5.50
C ILE A 371 -1.12 -6.33 4.14
N GLN A 372 -2.21 -6.84 3.57
CA GLN A 372 -2.28 -7.16 2.15
C GLN A 372 -3.07 -6.11 1.42
N TYR A 373 -2.70 -5.84 0.16
CA TYR A 373 -3.55 -5.08 -0.74
C TYR A 373 -3.52 -5.62 -2.17
N SER A 374 -4.61 -5.39 -2.89
CA SER A 374 -4.73 -5.60 -4.33
C SER A 374 -5.30 -4.33 -4.95
N GLN A 375 -4.51 -3.68 -5.79
CA GLN A 375 -4.86 -2.45 -6.48
C GLN A 375 -5.02 -2.73 -7.97
N LYS A 376 -6.11 -2.23 -8.54
CA LYS A 376 -6.39 -2.24 -9.97
C LYS A 376 -6.57 -0.81 -10.46
N VAL A 377 -5.70 -0.40 -11.38
CA VAL A 377 -5.83 0.86 -12.14
C VAL A 377 -6.28 0.52 -13.55
N ILE A 378 -7.21 1.30 -14.11
CA ILE A 378 -7.59 1.21 -15.51
C ILE A 378 -6.94 2.36 -16.27
N LEU A 379 -6.06 2.01 -17.21
CA LEU A 379 -5.47 2.95 -18.15
C LEU A 379 -6.19 2.84 -19.48
N ASN A 380 -6.51 3.96 -20.12
CA ASN A 380 -6.96 3.97 -21.50
C ASN A 380 -5.81 4.37 -22.41
N PHE A 381 -5.62 3.64 -23.52
CA PHE A 381 -4.82 4.01 -24.68
C PHE A 381 -5.11 3.02 -25.82
N ALA A 382 -4.78 3.38 -27.07
CA ALA A 382 -4.96 2.52 -28.24
C ALA A 382 -6.38 1.91 -28.38
N GLY A 383 -7.42 2.65 -27.96
CA GLY A 383 -8.83 2.21 -28.04
C GLY A 383 -9.26 1.17 -27.00
N LEU A 384 -8.37 0.75 -26.10
CA LEU A 384 -8.66 -0.24 -25.06
C LEU A 384 -8.51 0.35 -23.65
N SER A 385 -9.16 -0.33 -22.70
CA SER A 385 -8.95 -0.19 -21.27
C SER A 385 -8.05 -1.32 -20.80
N TRP A 386 -6.96 -0.94 -20.12
CA TRP A 386 -5.86 -1.81 -19.72
C TRP A 386 -5.81 -1.88 -18.20
N PRO A 387 -6.19 -3.02 -17.60
CA PRO A 387 -5.97 -3.26 -16.18
C PRO A 387 -4.47 -3.31 -15.86
N HIS A 388 -4.07 -2.48 -14.92
CA HIS A 388 -2.77 -2.49 -14.26
C HIS A 388 -2.98 -2.97 -12.83
N ILE A 389 -2.36 -4.09 -12.48
CA ILE A 389 -2.54 -4.74 -11.17
C ILE A 389 -1.24 -4.67 -10.38
N SER A 390 -1.34 -4.18 -9.14
CA SER A 390 -0.26 -4.23 -8.15
C SER A 390 -0.81 -4.83 -6.87
N CYS A 391 -0.10 -5.79 -6.29
CA CYS A 391 -0.48 -6.42 -5.03
C CYS A 391 0.75 -6.74 -4.18
N ALA A 392 0.62 -6.66 -2.86
CA ALA A 392 1.72 -6.99 -1.95
C ALA A 392 1.20 -7.50 -0.60
N THR A 393 2.07 -8.22 0.10
CA THR A 393 1.91 -8.59 1.52
C THR A 393 3.02 -7.92 2.31
N LEU A 394 2.64 -7.12 3.30
CA LEU A 394 3.55 -6.27 4.06
C LEU A 394 3.44 -6.58 5.55
N ILE A 395 4.59 -6.70 6.20
CA ILE A 395 4.72 -6.91 7.65
C ILE A 395 5.45 -5.73 8.31
N PRO A 396 5.34 -5.53 9.63
CA PRO A 396 6.05 -4.49 10.33
C PRO A 396 7.56 -4.66 10.16
N GLU A 397 8.23 -3.59 9.77
CA GLU A 397 9.68 -3.61 9.57
C GLU A 397 10.43 -3.52 10.92
N LYS A 398 9.82 -2.84 11.90
CA LYS A 398 10.40 -2.70 13.25
C LYS A 398 10.14 -3.93 14.09
N GLU A 399 11.09 -4.19 14.99
CA GLU A 399 10.95 -5.21 16.02
C GLU A 399 9.74 -4.91 16.91
N LEU A 400 8.87 -5.90 17.09
CA LEU A 400 7.61 -5.76 17.83
C LEU A 400 7.81 -6.15 19.29
N PRO A 401 7.49 -5.28 20.26
CA PRO A 401 7.60 -5.62 21.67
C PRO A 401 6.61 -6.74 22.02
N VAL A 402 7.09 -7.75 22.75
CA VAL A 402 6.23 -8.81 23.29
C VAL A 402 5.61 -8.35 24.61
N PRO A 403 4.27 -8.39 24.75
CA PRO A 403 3.61 -8.00 26.00
C PRO A 403 3.91 -9.02 27.11
N VAL A 404 3.99 -8.53 28.35
CA VAL A 404 4.17 -9.37 29.56
C VAL A 404 3.12 -10.49 29.64
N SER A 405 1.89 -10.22 29.21
CA SER A 405 0.79 -11.19 29.18
C SER A 405 1.02 -12.41 28.29
N ALA A 406 2.02 -12.37 27.39
CA ALA A 406 2.40 -13.54 26.59
C ALA A 406 3.19 -14.58 27.40
N PHE A 407 3.64 -14.23 28.60
CA PHE A 407 4.41 -15.10 29.50
C PHE A 407 3.59 -15.72 30.63
N ASP A 408 2.30 -15.38 30.73
CA ASP A 408 1.39 -15.90 31.75
C ASP A 408 0.92 -17.33 31.48
#